data_AF-A0A7L0WN02-F1
#
_entry.id   AF-A0A7L0WN02-F1
#
_cell.length_a   1.000
_cell.length_b   1.000
_cell.length_c   1.000
_cell.angle_alpha   90.00
_cell.angle_beta   90.00
_cell.angle_gamma   90.00
#
_symmetry.space_group_name_H-M   'P 1'
#
loop_
_entity.id
_entity.type
_entity.pdbx_description
1 polymer ?
#
loop_
_entity_poly.entity_id
_entity_poly.type
_entity_poly.pdbx_seq_one_letter_code
_entity_poly.pdbx_strand_id
1 'polypeptide(L)' 'TLYLFSRHVTLEIKEMFSIDEVDGEIRLQGKLDYEETDYYEIRIEAKDNGSPPLSGHCKVVVEVLDVND' A
#
# COMPACT_ATOMS: atom_id res chain seq x y z
N THR A 1 -7.16 -15.02 4.67
CA THR A 1 -5.96 -14.16 4.71
C THR A 1 -6.42 -12.75 4.91
N LEU A 2 -5.73 -11.97 5.73
CA LEU A 2 -6.00 -10.56 5.95
C LEU A 2 -4.85 -9.74 5.38
N TYR A 3 -5.17 -8.73 4.58
CA TYR A 3 -4.20 -7.83 3.95
C TYR A 3 -4.13 -6.51 4.71
N LEU A 4 -2.90 -6.09 5.03
CA LEU A 4 -2.66 -4.92 5.86
C LEU A 4 -1.42 -4.19 5.37
N PHE A 5 -1.35 -2.87 5.59
CA PHE A 5 -0.06 -2.19 5.53
C PHE A 5 0.90 -2.78 6.56
N SER A 6 2.14 -3.00 6.14
CA SER A 6 3.21 -3.43 7.03
C SER A 6 3.42 -2.40 8.15
N ARG A 7 3.91 -2.86 9.30
CA ARG A 7 4.12 -2.03 10.50
C ARG A 7 5.01 -0.81 10.27
N HIS A 8 5.91 -0.87 9.28
CA HIS A 8 6.89 0.17 8.97
C HIS A 8 6.43 1.14 7.86
N VAL A 9 5.19 1.06 7.41
CA VAL A 9 4.62 2.02 6.45
C VAL A 9 4.38 3.37 7.15
N THR A 10 4.77 4.46 6.49
CA THR A 10 4.63 5.84 7.00
C THR A 10 3.16 6.25 7.13
N LEU A 11 2.89 7.30 7.91
CA LEU A 11 1.52 7.84 8.04
C LEU A 11 1.01 8.43 6.72
N GLU A 12 1.89 9.10 5.97
CA GLU A 12 1.59 9.63 4.64
C GLU A 12 1.03 8.57 3.70
N ILE A 13 1.65 7.39 3.62
CA ILE A 13 1.13 6.28 2.80
C ILE A 13 -0.24 5.80 3.31
N LYS A 14 -0.47 5.78 4.63
CA LYS A 14 -1.76 5.38 5.22
C LYS A 14 -2.87 6.41 4.99
N GLU A 15 -2.51 7.67 4.76
CA GLU A 15 -3.44 8.74 4.41
C GLU A 15 -3.69 8.78 2.89
N MET A 16 -2.66 8.51 2.09
CA MET A 16 -2.71 8.53 0.64
C MET A 16 -3.36 7.29 0.03
N PHE A 17 -3.16 6.12 0.64
CA PHE A 17 -3.64 4.84 0.14
C PHE A 17 -4.41 4.08 1.21
N SER A 18 -5.38 3.29 0.77
CA SER A 18 -6.08 2.30 1.58
C SER A 18 -5.91 0.92 0.97
N ILE A 19 -6.01 -0.12 1.80
CA ILE A 19 -6.06 -1.52 1.36
C ILE A 19 -7.31 -2.18 1.93
N ASP A 20 -8.06 -2.89 1.09
CA ASP A 20 -9.15 -3.76 1.54
C ASP A 20 -8.56 -5.02 2.19
N GLU A 21 -9.02 -5.35 3.40
CA GLU A 21 -8.45 -6.43 4.18
C GLU A 21 -8.78 -7.83 3.63
N VAL A 22 -9.80 -7.96 2.78
CA VAL A 22 -10.32 -9.24 2.28
C VAL A 22 -9.70 -9.60 0.94
N ASP A 23 -9.75 -8.70 -0.03
CA ASP A 23 -9.24 -8.96 -1.39
C ASP A 23 -7.88 -8.32 -1.70
N GLY A 24 -7.39 -7.45 -0.81
CA GLY A 24 -6.11 -6.77 -0.95
C GLY A 24 -6.11 -5.64 -1.97
N GLU A 25 -7.28 -5.15 -2.41
CA GLU A 25 -7.39 -4.03 -3.33
C GLU A 25 -6.82 -2.76 -2.72
N ILE A 26 -5.87 -2.14 -3.42
CA ILE A 26 -5.26 -0.86 -3.01
C ILE A 26 -5.98 0.27 -3.75
N ARG A 27 -6.50 1.25 -3.00
CA ARG A 27 -7.16 2.44 -3.54
C ARG A 27 -6.46 3.71 -3.10
N LEU A 28 -6.32 4.65 -4.04
CA LEU A 28 -5.91 6.02 -3.75
C LEU A 28 -7.04 6.76 -3.00
N GLN A 29 -6.68 7.45 -1.92
CA GLN A 29 -7.58 8.28 -1.11
C GLN A 29 -7.26 9.78 -1.24
N GLY A 30 -5.99 10.12 -1.49
CA GLY A 30 -5.53 11.49 -1.71
C GLY A 30 -5.44 11.90 -3.17
N LYS A 31 -4.83 13.07 -3.42
CA LYS A 31 -4.48 13.52 -4.78
C LYS A 31 -3.03 13.16 -5.07
N LEU A 32 -2.76 12.69 -6.28
CA LEU A 32 -1.40 12.56 -6.79
C LEU A 32 -0.99 13.88 -7.42
N ASP A 33 0.20 14.33 -7.06
CA ASP A 33 0.87 15.50 -7.62
C ASP A 33 2.30 15.07 -7.94
N TYR A 34 2.66 15.07 -9.23
CA TYR A 34 3.94 14.56 -9.71
C TYR A 34 5.09 15.45 -9.22
N GLU A 35 4.86 16.76 -9.15
CA GLU A 35 5.81 17.75 -8.67
C GLU A 35 6.08 17.61 -7.16
N GLU A 36 5.15 17.04 -6.40
CA GLU A 36 5.34 16.70 -5.00
C GLU A 36 6.01 15.34 -4.80
N THR A 37 5.56 14.29 -5.50
CA THR A 37 6.09 12.93 -5.39
C THR A 37 5.84 12.11 -6.66
N ASP A 38 6.93 11.61 -7.24
CA ASP A 38 6.95 10.84 -8.48
C ASP A 38 6.81 9.32 -8.28
N TYR A 39 7.04 8.81 -7.05
CA TYR A 39 6.80 7.39 -6.73
C TYR A 39 6.49 7.12 -5.26
N TYR A 40 5.75 6.03 -5.01
CA TYR A 40 5.48 5.50 -3.67
C TYR A 40 5.92 4.04 -3.54
N GLU A 41 6.52 3.70 -2.40
CA GLU A 41 6.79 2.32 -2.00
C GLU A 41 5.84 1.88 -0.86
N ILE A 42 4.93 0.96 -1.15
CA ILE A 42 3.95 0.44 -0.21
C ILE A 42 4.33 -0.99 0.17
N ARG A 43 4.53 -1.24 1.48
CA ARG A 43 4.81 -2.58 2.00
C ARG A 43 3.54 -3.19 2.57
N ILE A 44 3.16 -4.37 2.07
CA ILE A 44 1.97 -5.11 2.50
C ILE A 44 2.37 -6.35 3.30
N GLU A 45 1.57 -6.67 4.31
CA GLU A 45 1.59 -7.94 5.04
C GLU A 45 0.28 -8.69 4.78
N ALA A 46 0.39 -9.97 4.43
CA ALA A 46 -0.73 -10.88 4.28
C ALA A 46 -0.65 -11.94 5.38
N LYS A 47 -1.63 -11.96 6.29
CA LYS A 47 -1.65 -12.87 7.44
C LYS A 47 -2.70 -13.95 7.26
N ASP A 48 -2.33 -15.21 7.43
CA ASP A 48 -3.28 -16.33 7.37
C ASP A 48 -4.07 -16.50 8.69
N ASN A 49 -5.04 -17.42 8.67
CA ASN A 49 -5.86 -17.77 9.82
C ASN A 49 -5.34 -19.02 10.56
N GLY A 50 -4.04 -19.34 10.40
CA GLY A 50 -3.41 -20.50 11.04
C GLY A 50 -3.22 -20.32 12.55
N SER A 51 -2.78 -21.39 13.21
CA SER A 51 -2.40 -21.39 14.64
C SER A 51 -1.08 -22.17 14.83
N PRO A 52 0.08 -21.49 14.93
CA PRO A 52 0.25 -20.04 14.89
C PRO A 52 0.01 -19.46 13.49
N PRO A 53 -0.39 -18.18 13.37
CA PRO A 53 -0.57 -17.55 12.07
C PRO A 53 0.76 -17.32 11.38
N LEU A 54 0.79 -17.51 10.06
CA LEU A 54 1.92 -17.16 9.20
C LEU A 54 1.64 -15.86 8.45
N SER A 55 2.71 -15.09 8.20
CA SER A 55 2.65 -13.85 7.44
C SER A 55 3.54 -13.93 6.20
N GLY A 56 3.01 -13.45 5.07
CA GLY A 56 3.77 -13.12 3.87
C GLY A 56 3.94 -11.61 3.73
N HIS A 57 5.00 -11.18 3.05
CA HIS A 57 5.26 -9.76 2.80
C HIS A 57 5.51 -9.52 1.32
N CYS A 58 5.01 -8.39 0.81
CA CYS A 58 5.34 -7.93 -0.54
C CYS A 58 5.54 -6.42 -0.58
N LYS A 59 6.14 -5.97 -1.68
CA LYS A 59 6.33 -4.56 -2.01
C LYS A 59 5.52 -4.22 -3.25
N VAL A 60 4.74 -3.15 -3.17
CA VAL A 60 4.05 -2.52 -4.29
C VAL A 60 4.74 -1.19 -4.56
N VAL A 61 5.14 -0.97 -5.82
CA VAL A 61 5.72 0.30 -6.28
C VAL A 61 4.67 0.98 -7.16
N VAL A 62 4.36 2.23 -6.83
CA VAL A 62 3.43 3.06 -7.59
C VAL A 62 4.23 4.19 -8.21
N GLU A 63 4.29 4.26 -9.54
CA GLU A 63 4.91 5.34 -10.28
C GLU A 63 3.82 6.34 -10.67
N VAL A 64 4.03 7.63 -10.36
CA VAL A 64 3.14 8.71 -10.76
C VAL A 64 3.62 9.22 -12.10
N LEU A 65 2.73 9.23 -13.10
CA LEU A 65 3.05 9.70 -14.43
C LEU A 65 2.72 11.18 -14.56
N ASP A 66 3.67 11.97 -15.04
CA ASP A 66 3.40 13.33 -15.51
C ASP A 66 2.53 13.27 -16.77
N VAL A 67 1.44 14.01 -16.76
CA VAL A 67 0.47 14.06 -17.88
C VAL A 67 0.66 15.31 -18.74
N ASN A 68 1.54 16.24 -18.35
CA ASN A 68 1.69 17.56 -18.96
C ASN A 68 2.97 17.74 -19.79
N ASP A 69 3.80 16.71 -19.96
CA ASP A 69 4.96 16.68 -20.87
C ASP A 69 4.63 15.97 -22.20
#